data_AF-A0A3D5HD48-F1
#
_entry.id   AF-A0A3D5HD48-F1
#
_cell.length_a   1.000
_cell.length_b   1.000
_cell.length_c   1.000
_cell.angle_alpha   90.00
_cell.angle_beta   90.00
_cell.angle_gamma   90.00
#
_symmetry.space_group_name_H-M   'P 1'
#
loop_
_entity.id
_entity.type
_entity.pdbx_description
1 polymer ?
#
loop_
_entity_poly.entity_id
_entity_poly.type
_entity_poly.pdbx_seq_one_letter_code
_entity_poly.pdbx_strand_id
1 'polypeptide(L)'
;MRGLLVAALTLAIFSSSLVAQQWRWPDQPKNLTVLPAATTAKELQRTMFSFTSALGVKCLYCHVGEEGKDWSEFDFPSDNKPEKDKARTMLKMMKAINTQYLSELPGHSATSLEVSCITCHRGNAVPILLEDKLKNTFNHHGIDSTINQYRALREQFYGGFTFNFKEGTLLRLADKIMEDTTKTSAAIQVLNLNIEMYPAFAFSYVHLASIYEDQGKVEAAIENYQQAIKLNPKDERLKKQLERLQGKK
;
A
#
# COMPACT_ATOMS: atom_id res chain seq x y z
N MET A 1 -41.00 -35.82 -71.67
CA MET A 1 -41.40 -34.71 -70.77
C MET A 1 -41.77 -35.28 -69.41
N ARG A 2 -40.92 -35.07 -68.40
CA ARG A 2 -41.23 -35.03 -66.95
C ARG A 2 -39.93 -34.68 -66.25
N GLY A 3 -39.81 -33.42 -65.86
CA GLY A 3 -38.60 -32.85 -65.26
C GLY A 3 -38.45 -33.25 -63.79
N LEU A 4 -37.22 -33.56 -63.40
CA LEU A 4 -36.80 -33.60 -62.00
C LEU A 4 -36.49 -32.16 -61.55
N LEU A 5 -37.28 -31.64 -60.60
CA LEU A 5 -36.95 -30.45 -59.83
C LEU A 5 -36.08 -30.89 -58.65
N VAL A 6 -34.79 -30.58 -58.71
CA VAL A 6 -33.87 -30.65 -57.56
C VAL A 6 -34.00 -29.33 -56.81
N ALA A 7 -34.64 -29.37 -55.64
CA ALA A 7 -34.70 -28.23 -54.72
C ALA A 7 -33.33 -28.08 -54.04
N ALA A 8 -32.55 -27.07 -54.45
CA ALA A 8 -31.30 -26.69 -53.81
C ALA A 8 -31.61 -25.97 -52.48
N LEU A 9 -31.35 -26.66 -51.37
CA LEU A 9 -31.40 -26.09 -50.02
C LEU A 9 -30.17 -25.17 -49.86
N THR A 10 -30.36 -23.86 -49.97
CA THR A 10 -29.32 -22.87 -49.70
C THR A 10 -29.19 -22.67 -48.20
N LEU A 11 -28.18 -23.30 -47.59
CA LEU A 11 -27.77 -23.02 -46.22
C LEU A 11 -27.16 -21.60 -46.18
N ALA A 12 -27.94 -20.61 -45.73
CA ALA A 12 -27.44 -19.29 -45.41
C ALA A 12 -26.58 -19.39 -44.14
N ILE A 13 -25.26 -19.41 -44.31
CA ILE A 13 -24.31 -19.25 -43.21
C ILE A 13 -24.36 -17.78 -42.79
N PHE A 14 -25.16 -17.48 -41.76
CA PHE A 14 -25.03 -16.22 -41.04
C PHE A 14 -23.70 -16.25 -40.29
N SER A 15 -22.66 -15.68 -40.89
CA SER A 15 -21.43 -15.34 -40.18
C SER A 15 -21.74 -14.19 -39.22
N SER A 16 -22.16 -14.51 -38.00
CA SER A 16 -22.19 -13.55 -36.91
C SER A 16 -20.75 -13.21 -36.53
N SER A 17 -20.18 -12.21 -37.20
CA SER A 17 -18.94 -11.57 -36.76
C SER A 17 -19.23 -10.73 -35.52
N LEU A 18 -19.29 -11.39 -34.35
CA LEU A 18 -19.09 -10.76 -33.05
C LEU A 18 -17.60 -10.41 -32.93
N VAL A 19 -17.13 -9.46 -33.74
CA VAL A 19 -15.92 -8.73 -33.38
C VAL A 19 -16.35 -7.82 -32.24
N ALA A 20 -16.10 -8.23 -31.00
CA ALA A 20 -16.19 -7.32 -29.86
C ALA A 20 -15.38 -6.07 -30.24
N GLN A 21 -16.05 -4.92 -30.29
CA GLN A 21 -15.44 -3.69 -30.76
C GLN A 21 -14.36 -3.30 -29.75
N GLN A 22 -13.11 -3.61 -30.07
CA GLN A 22 -11.98 -3.37 -29.18
C GLN A 22 -11.85 -1.85 -28.94
N TRP A 23 -11.84 -1.45 -27.66
CA TRP A 23 -11.69 -0.06 -27.25
C TRP A 23 -10.54 0.64 -27.99
N ARG A 24 -10.84 1.81 -28.56
CA ARG A 24 -9.87 2.69 -29.19
C ARG A 24 -9.76 3.99 -28.41
N TRP A 25 -8.53 4.35 -28.03
CA TRP A 25 -8.25 5.62 -27.37
C TRP A 25 -8.56 6.81 -28.29
N PRO A 26 -9.15 7.90 -27.77
CA PRO A 26 -9.57 9.03 -28.59
C PRO A 26 -8.35 9.75 -29.19
N ASP A 27 -8.40 9.99 -30.51
CA ASP A 27 -7.33 10.72 -31.23
C ASP A 27 -7.18 12.16 -30.71
N GLN A 28 -8.27 12.75 -30.20
CA GLN A 28 -8.32 14.07 -29.57
C GLN A 28 -9.04 13.95 -28.20
N PRO A 29 -8.30 13.73 -27.11
CA PRO A 29 -8.89 13.62 -25.79
C PRO A 29 -9.57 14.92 -25.34
N LYS A 30 -10.69 14.79 -24.64
CA LYS A 30 -11.45 15.93 -24.11
C LYS A 30 -11.20 16.11 -22.61
N ASN A 31 -11.40 17.34 -22.14
CA ASN A 31 -11.31 17.72 -20.72
C ASN A 31 -9.94 17.42 -20.05
N LEU A 32 -8.85 17.62 -20.81
CA LEU A 32 -7.49 17.63 -20.26
C LEU A 32 -7.20 19.00 -19.64
N THR A 33 -7.23 19.08 -18.30
CA THR A 33 -7.05 20.36 -17.56
C THR A 33 -5.66 20.52 -16.95
N VAL A 34 -4.88 19.44 -16.85
CA VAL A 34 -3.51 19.45 -16.29
C VAL A 34 -2.50 18.87 -17.27
N LEU A 35 -2.86 17.80 -17.98
CA LEU A 35 -2.05 17.28 -19.09
C LEU A 35 -2.10 18.25 -20.27
N PRO A 36 -1.03 18.34 -21.09
CA PRO A 36 -1.02 19.20 -22.27
C PRO A 36 -2.18 18.92 -23.23
N ALA A 37 -2.77 19.97 -23.81
CA ALA A 37 -3.85 19.81 -24.79
C ALA A 37 -3.42 19.01 -26.04
N ALA A 38 -2.12 19.02 -26.37
CA ALA A 38 -1.54 18.28 -27.48
C ALA A 38 -1.23 16.80 -27.18
N THR A 39 -1.60 16.28 -25.99
CA THR A 39 -1.35 14.88 -25.62
C THR A 39 -2.04 13.92 -26.60
N THR A 40 -1.24 13.04 -27.20
CA THR A 40 -1.71 12.02 -28.15
C THR A 40 -2.46 10.89 -27.45
N ALA A 41 -3.26 10.12 -28.21
CA ALA A 41 -3.94 8.92 -27.71
C ALA A 41 -2.98 7.93 -27.02
N LYS A 42 -1.79 7.71 -27.60
CA LYS A 42 -0.77 6.78 -27.08
C LYS A 42 -0.10 7.30 -25.80
N GLU A 43 0.13 8.60 -25.70
CA GLU A 43 0.64 9.22 -24.47
C GLU A 43 -0.41 9.14 -23.37
N LEU A 44 -1.66 9.50 -23.67
CA LEU A 44 -2.75 9.42 -22.71
C LEU A 44 -2.94 8.00 -22.18
N GLN A 45 -2.91 7.00 -23.05
CA GLN A 45 -2.98 5.59 -22.66
C GLN A 45 -1.89 5.24 -21.66
N ARG A 46 -0.63 5.56 -21.98
CA ARG A 46 0.52 5.27 -21.11
C ARG A 46 0.41 5.99 -19.77
N THR A 47 -0.01 7.24 -19.77
CA THR A 47 -0.22 8.04 -18.56
C THR A 47 -1.34 7.48 -17.69
N MET A 48 -2.48 7.11 -18.26
CA MET A 48 -3.59 6.55 -17.48
C MET A 48 -3.24 5.18 -16.90
N PHE A 49 -2.52 4.33 -17.65
CA PHE A 49 -2.04 3.05 -17.14
C PHE A 49 -0.94 3.19 -16.08
N SER A 50 -0.11 4.23 -16.14
CA SER A 50 0.85 4.49 -15.06
C SER A 50 0.14 4.88 -13.77
N PHE A 51 -0.98 5.62 -13.85
CA PHE A 51 -1.79 5.96 -12.67
C PHE A 51 -2.45 4.71 -12.06
N THR A 52 -3.07 3.86 -12.86
CA THR A 52 -3.71 2.63 -12.36
C THR A 52 -2.70 1.71 -11.68
N SER A 53 -1.51 1.55 -12.29
CA SER A 53 -0.42 0.77 -11.72
C SER A 53 0.10 1.38 -10.42
N ALA A 54 0.32 2.71 -10.40
CA ALA A 54 0.85 3.41 -9.25
C ALA A 54 -0.07 3.38 -8.03
N LEU A 55 -1.39 3.51 -8.25
CA LEU A 55 -2.39 3.55 -7.19
C LEU A 55 -2.97 2.17 -6.86
N GLY A 56 -2.76 1.15 -7.71
CA GLY A 56 -3.36 -0.17 -7.53
C GLY A 56 -4.88 -0.18 -7.76
N VAL A 57 -5.37 0.63 -8.70
CA VAL A 57 -6.81 0.83 -8.95
C VAL A 57 -7.18 0.56 -10.41
N LYS A 58 -8.47 0.33 -10.69
CA LYS A 58 -9.02 0.22 -12.06
C LYS A 58 -9.53 1.58 -12.56
N CYS A 59 -9.81 1.68 -13.86
CA CYS A 59 -10.32 2.91 -14.50
C CYS A 59 -11.56 3.50 -13.81
N LEU A 60 -12.49 2.62 -13.38
CA LEU A 60 -13.71 3.01 -12.66
C LEU A 60 -13.47 3.69 -11.31
N TYR A 61 -12.25 3.64 -10.77
CA TYR A 61 -11.90 4.40 -9.58
C TYR A 61 -12.03 5.90 -9.83
N CYS A 62 -11.58 6.39 -10.99
CA CYS A 62 -11.62 7.81 -11.34
C CYS A 62 -12.68 8.17 -12.41
N HIS A 63 -13.03 7.24 -13.31
CA HIS A 63 -13.91 7.53 -14.43
C HIS A 63 -15.33 7.03 -14.21
N VAL A 64 -16.29 7.74 -14.81
CA VAL A 64 -17.71 7.38 -14.77
C VAL A 64 -17.96 6.24 -15.75
N GLY A 65 -18.54 5.15 -15.28
CA GLY A 65 -18.85 3.97 -16.07
C GLY A 65 -19.42 2.86 -15.18
N GLU A 66 -19.59 1.67 -15.75
CA GLU A 66 -20.17 0.51 -15.07
C GLU A 66 -19.23 -0.70 -15.16
N GLU A 67 -19.18 -1.52 -14.10
CA GLU A 67 -18.35 -2.72 -14.08
C GLU A 67 -18.90 -3.77 -15.05
N GLY A 68 -18.00 -4.40 -15.82
CA GLY A 68 -18.35 -5.41 -16.83
C GLY A 68 -18.81 -4.83 -18.18
N LYS A 69 -19.00 -3.51 -18.29
CA LYS A 69 -19.26 -2.83 -19.57
C LYS A 69 -17.97 -2.56 -20.35
N ASP A 70 -18.12 -2.43 -21.67
CA ASP A 70 -17.00 -2.03 -22.53
C ASP A 70 -16.58 -0.60 -22.22
N TRP A 71 -15.29 -0.28 -22.36
CA TRP A 71 -14.79 1.07 -22.09
C TRP A 71 -15.40 2.12 -23.02
N SER A 72 -15.92 1.74 -24.19
CA SER A 72 -16.65 2.64 -25.09
C SER A 72 -17.93 3.22 -24.48
N GLU A 73 -18.49 2.58 -23.46
CA GLU A 73 -19.66 3.07 -22.73
C GLU A 73 -19.29 4.05 -21.60
N PHE A 74 -18.01 4.24 -21.30
CA PHE A 74 -17.57 5.06 -20.17
C PHE A 74 -17.52 6.55 -20.55
N ASP A 75 -17.93 7.41 -19.62
CA ASP A 75 -17.77 8.86 -19.74
C ASP A 75 -16.42 9.28 -19.12
N PHE A 76 -15.34 9.09 -19.88
CA PHE A 76 -14.00 9.50 -19.47
C PHE A 76 -13.86 11.02 -19.27
N PRO A 77 -14.47 11.90 -20.10
CA PRO A 77 -14.40 13.34 -19.90
C PRO A 77 -15.12 13.85 -18.65
N SER A 78 -16.15 13.18 -18.14
CA SER A 78 -16.89 13.63 -16.96
C SER A 78 -16.07 13.75 -15.69
N ASP A 79 -16.43 14.74 -14.87
CA ASP A 79 -15.83 15.05 -13.57
C ASP A 79 -16.76 14.69 -12.40
N ASN A 80 -17.81 13.91 -12.65
CA ASN A 80 -18.78 13.51 -11.62
C ASN A 80 -18.20 12.59 -10.53
N LYS A 81 -16.93 12.20 -10.63
CA LYS A 81 -16.22 11.43 -9.60
C LYS A 81 -15.16 12.29 -8.91
N PRO A 82 -15.23 12.45 -7.58
CA PRO A 82 -14.28 13.30 -6.85
C PRO A 82 -12.83 12.79 -6.93
N GLU A 83 -12.60 11.50 -7.18
CA GLU A 83 -11.27 10.91 -7.36
C GLU A 83 -10.52 11.53 -8.55
N LYS A 84 -11.23 11.94 -9.61
CA LYS A 84 -10.62 12.55 -10.78
C LYS A 84 -10.07 13.95 -10.47
N ASP A 85 -10.81 14.74 -9.69
CA ASP A 85 -10.36 16.05 -9.23
C ASP A 85 -9.22 15.95 -8.22
N LYS A 86 -9.26 14.95 -7.32
CA LYS A 86 -8.11 14.61 -6.46
C LYS A 86 -6.88 14.29 -7.31
N ALA A 87 -7.02 13.46 -8.35
CA ALA A 87 -5.91 13.12 -9.24
C ALA A 87 -5.32 14.35 -9.94
N ARG A 88 -6.16 15.30 -10.40
CA ARG A 88 -5.68 16.57 -10.99
C ARG A 88 -4.87 17.40 -10.00
N THR A 89 -5.30 17.47 -8.74
CA THR A 89 -4.53 18.14 -7.68
C THR A 89 -3.20 17.44 -7.44
N MET A 90 -3.18 16.11 -7.40
CA MET A 90 -1.95 15.33 -7.24
C MET A 90 -0.98 15.52 -8.42
N LEU A 91 -1.47 15.66 -9.65
CA LEU A 91 -0.64 15.98 -10.81
C LEU A 91 0.01 17.35 -10.70
N LYS A 92 -0.71 18.35 -10.20
CA LYS A 92 -0.15 19.70 -9.94
C LYS A 92 0.93 19.63 -8.85
N MET A 93 0.68 18.90 -7.76
CA MET A 93 1.65 18.69 -6.69
C MET A 93 2.93 17.99 -7.20
N MET A 94 2.78 16.88 -7.92
CA MET A 94 3.90 16.14 -8.51
C MET A 94 4.71 17.03 -9.47
N LYS A 95 4.04 17.81 -10.32
CA LYS A 95 4.71 18.77 -11.20
C LYS A 95 5.51 19.78 -10.40
N ALA A 96 4.94 20.37 -9.34
CA ALA A 96 5.64 21.32 -8.48
C ALA A 96 6.86 20.69 -7.81
N ILE A 97 6.74 19.47 -7.27
CA ILE A 97 7.88 18.70 -6.72
C ILE A 97 9.00 18.61 -7.76
N ASN A 98 8.70 18.11 -8.96
CA ASN A 98 9.72 17.86 -9.97
C ASN A 98 10.34 19.13 -10.53
N THR A 99 9.58 20.20 -10.74
CA THR A 99 10.06 21.38 -11.46
C THR A 99 10.47 22.55 -10.58
N GLN A 100 10.00 22.61 -9.32
CA GLN A 100 10.28 23.71 -8.41
C GLN A 100 11.24 23.28 -7.30
N TYR A 101 10.99 22.13 -6.68
CA TYR A 101 11.72 21.74 -5.47
C TYR A 101 12.93 20.82 -5.75
N LEU A 102 12.77 19.81 -6.62
CA LEU A 102 13.88 18.89 -6.90
C LEU A 102 15.05 19.60 -7.59
N SER A 103 14.77 20.58 -8.45
CA SER A 103 15.79 21.38 -9.14
C SER A 103 16.67 22.20 -8.20
N GLU A 104 16.19 22.51 -6.98
CA GLU A 104 16.94 23.27 -5.97
C GLU A 104 17.85 22.37 -5.11
N LEU A 105 17.71 21.04 -5.20
CA LEU A 105 18.52 20.14 -4.40
C LEU A 105 19.96 20.05 -4.91
N PRO A 106 20.98 20.12 -4.02
CA PRO A 106 22.37 19.91 -4.39
C PRO A 106 22.56 18.56 -5.09
N GLY A 107 23.19 18.56 -6.27
CA GLY A 107 23.47 17.33 -7.03
C GLY A 107 22.28 16.76 -7.81
N HIS A 108 21.15 17.47 -7.91
CA HIS A 108 19.98 17.00 -8.67
C HIS A 108 20.31 16.64 -10.14
N SER A 109 21.08 17.49 -10.83
CA SER A 109 21.47 17.28 -12.24
C SER A 109 22.28 16.00 -12.47
N ALA A 110 22.92 15.45 -11.43
CA ALA A 110 23.71 14.22 -11.52
C ALA A 110 22.87 12.95 -11.33
N THR A 111 21.65 13.04 -10.81
CA THR A 111 20.86 11.87 -10.37
C THR A 111 19.66 11.56 -11.25
N SER A 112 19.29 12.43 -12.20
CA SER A 112 18.06 12.31 -13.03
C SER A 112 16.80 11.99 -12.20
N LEU A 113 16.78 12.46 -10.95
CA LEU A 113 15.75 12.11 -9.97
C LEU A 113 14.40 12.72 -10.37
N GLU A 114 13.37 11.88 -10.49
CA GLU A 114 11.99 12.33 -10.70
C GLU A 114 11.05 11.62 -9.73
N VAL A 115 10.13 12.36 -9.14
CA VAL A 115 9.02 11.81 -8.35
C VAL A 115 7.85 11.53 -9.28
N SER A 116 7.29 10.33 -9.17
CA SER A 116 6.05 9.96 -9.84
C SER A 116 5.06 9.38 -8.83
N CYS A 117 3.84 9.08 -9.27
CA CYS A 117 2.79 8.55 -8.40
C CYS A 117 3.27 7.30 -7.62
N ILE A 118 4.04 6.41 -8.26
CA ILE A 118 4.53 5.17 -7.63
C ILE A 118 5.52 5.43 -6.50
N THR A 119 6.26 6.56 -6.53
CA THR A 119 7.23 6.92 -5.49
C THR A 119 6.57 7.01 -4.11
N CYS A 120 5.31 7.47 -4.06
CA CYS A 120 4.52 7.57 -2.83
C CYS A 120 3.47 6.46 -2.70
N HIS A 121 2.67 6.21 -3.74
CA HIS A 121 1.51 5.33 -3.65
C HIS A 121 1.88 3.85 -3.58
N ARG A 122 2.91 3.41 -4.30
CA ARG A 122 3.45 2.05 -4.23
C ARG A 122 2.38 0.95 -4.41
N GLY A 123 1.41 1.17 -5.28
CA GLY A 123 0.28 0.26 -5.53
C GLY A 123 -0.87 0.40 -4.53
N ASN A 124 -0.91 1.48 -3.74
CA ASN A 124 -1.95 1.76 -2.76
C ASN A 124 -2.52 3.17 -2.99
N ALA A 125 -3.83 3.25 -3.21
CA ALA A 125 -4.53 4.49 -3.53
C ALA A 125 -4.41 5.54 -2.41
N VAL A 126 -4.26 5.10 -1.16
CA VAL A 126 -4.02 5.97 0.00
C VAL A 126 -2.59 5.72 0.50
N PRO A 127 -1.59 6.55 0.14
CA PRO A 127 -0.21 6.34 0.55
C PRO A 127 -0.12 6.53 2.07
N ILE A 128 0.14 5.44 2.79
CA ILE A 128 0.18 5.40 4.25
C ILE A 128 1.19 4.34 4.69
N LEU A 129 1.86 4.59 5.81
CA LEU A 129 2.72 3.60 6.44
C LEU A 129 1.89 2.44 7.00
N LEU A 130 2.50 1.26 7.10
CA LEU A 130 1.80 0.07 7.59
C LEU A 130 1.38 0.26 9.06
N GLU A 131 2.28 0.76 9.89
CA GLU A 131 2.05 1.07 11.30
C GLU A 131 0.93 2.10 11.51
N ASP A 132 0.79 3.10 10.64
CA ASP A 132 -0.28 4.09 10.72
C ASP A 132 -1.63 3.49 10.32
N LYS A 133 -1.65 2.66 9.27
CA LYS A 133 -2.84 1.91 8.86
C LYS A 133 -3.32 0.98 9.97
N LEU A 134 -2.39 0.25 10.60
CA LEU A 134 -2.68 -0.63 11.72
C LEU A 134 -3.13 0.14 12.96
N LYS A 135 -2.51 1.30 13.25
CA LYS A 135 -2.94 2.17 14.35
C LYS A 135 -4.36 2.69 14.15
N ASN A 136 -4.74 3.04 12.92
CA ASN A 136 -6.12 3.41 12.61
C ASN A 136 -7.09 2.25 12.89
N THR A 137 -6.75 1.03 12.47
CA THR A 137 -7.56 -0.16 12.78
C THR A 137 -7.65 -0.40 14.28
N PHE A 138 -6.56 -0.26 15.01
CA PHE A 138 -6.54 -0.38 16.47
C PHE A 138 -7.49 0.62 17.13
N ASN A 139 -7.46 1.88 16.72
CA ASN A 139 -8.30 2.93 17.30
C ASN A 139 -9.81 2.69 17.10
N HIS A 140 -10.20 2.05 16.00
CA HIS A 140 -11.62 1.87 15.65
C HIS A 140 -12.16 0.46 15.94
N HIS A 141 -11.30 -0.55 15.92
CA HIS A 141 -11.67 -1.97 15.93
C HIS A 141 -10.87 -2.81 16.92
N GLY A 142 -9.90 -2.23 17.64
CA GLY A 142 -9.14 -2.91 18.67
C GLY A 142 -8.02 -3.82 18.15
N ILE A 143 -7.37 -4.49 19.09
CA ILE A 143 -6.12 -5.22 18.86
C ILE A 143 -6.29 -6.47 17.99
N ASP A 144 -7.36 -7.24 18.18
CA ASP A 144 -7.59 -8.47 17.41
C ASP A 144 -7.75 -8.17 15.92
N SER A 145 -8.55 -7.16 15.57
CA SER A 145 -8.69 -6.69 14.19
C SER A 145 -7.37 -6.17 13.62
N THR A 146 -6.53 -5.56 14.46
CA THR A 146 -5.22 -5.04 14.04
C THR A 146 -4.26 -6.16 13.69
N ILE A 147 -4.17 -7.20 14.53
CA ILE A 147 -3.33 -8.38 14.28
C ILE A 147 -3.79 -9.13 13.03
N ASN A 148 -5.11 -9.33 12.88
CA ASN A 148 -5.69 -9.95 11.70
C ASN A 148 -5.41 -9.15 10.43
N GLN A 149 -5.55 -7.81 10.50
CA GLN A 149 -5.22 -6.95 9.37
C GLN A 149 -3.73 -7.00 9.01
N TYR A 150 -2.83 -7.03 10.00
CA TYR A 150 -1.40 -7.18 9.72
C TYR A 150 -1.11 -8.49 8.99
N ARG A 151 -1.66 -9.61 9.46
CA ARG A 151 -1.46 -10.94 8.85
C ARG A 151 -1.98 -10.96 7.41
N ALA A 152 -3.20 -10.46 7.17
CA ALA A 152 -3.78 -10.37 5.82
C ALA A 152 -2.94 -9.48 4.89
N LEU A 153 -2.51 -8.31 5.36
CA LEU A 153 -1.65 -7.41 4.57
C LEU A 153 -0.29 -8.06 4.28
N ARG A 154 0.28 -8.79 5.24
CA ARG A 154 1.55 -9.50 5.05
C ARG A 154 1.39 -10.60 4.00
N GLU A 155 0.36 -11.42 4.10
CA GLU A 155 0.07 -12.47 3.10
C GLU A 155 -0.02 -11.89 1.68
N GLN A 156 -0.70 -10.76 1.53
CA GLN A 156 -0.91 -10.14 0.23
C GLN A 156 0.32 -9.38 -0.30
N PHE A 157 1.07 -8.68 0.56
CA PHE A 157 2.05 -7.67 0.13
C PHE A 157 3.51 -7.98 0.53
N TYR A 158 3.78 -9.05 1.28
CA TYR A 158 5.14 -9.37 1.71
C TYR A 158 6.06 -9.67 0.52
N GLY A 159 7.29 -9.15 0.57
CA GLY A 159 8.24 -9.21 -0.56
C GLY A 159 7.95 -8.20 -1.67
N GLY A 160 6.75 -7.61 -1.68
CA GLY A 160 6.42 -6.46 -2.51
C GLY A 160 6.99 -5.16 -1.92
N PHE A 161 6.66 -4.06 -2.59
CA PHE A 161 7.11 -2.75 -2.17
C PHE A 161 5.98 -1.90 -1.57
N THR A 162 4.72 -2.33 -1.53
CA THR A 162 3.62 -1.50 -1.00
C THR A 162 3.75 -1.14 0.47
N PHE A 163 4.09 -2.10 1.32
CA PHE A 163 4.24 -1.91 2.77
C PHE A 163 5.59 -2.43 3.27
N ASN A 164 6.10 -1.81 4.33
CA ASN A 164 7.33 -2.25 4.98
C ASN A 164 7.03 -3.29 6.08
N PHE A 165 7.29 -4.56 5.77
CA PHE A 165 7.26 -5.66 6.74
C PHE A 165 8.68 -5.99 7.24
N LYS A 166 9.42 -5.00 7.70
CA LYS A 166 10.65 -5.22 8.47
C LYS A 166 10.34 -5.21 9.96
N GLU A 167 11.23 -5.82 10.72
CA GLU A 167 11.13 -6.06 12.16
C GLU A 167 10.83 -4.79 12.98
N GLY A 168 11.24 -3.62 12.50
CA GLY A 168 10.95 -2.35 13.17
C GLY A 168 9.51 -1.85 13.04
N THR A 169 8.70 -2.36 12.11
CA THR A 169 7.35 -1.82 11.84
C THR A 169 6.37 -2.09 12.97
N LEU A 170 6.33 -3.31 13.50
CA LEU A 170 5.46 -3.61 14.63
C LEU A 170 5.95 -2.96 15.93
N LEU A 171 7.26 -2.71 16.09
CA LEU A 171 7.74 -1.90 17.22
C LEU A 171 7.19 -0.48 17.16
N ARG A 172 7.31 0.19 16.01
CA ARG A 172 6.75 1.54 15.85
C ARG A 172 5.23 1.58 16.08
N LEU A 173 4.51 0.51 15.73
CA LEU A 173 3.10 0.38 16.08
C LEU A 173 2.90 0.24 17.60
N ALA A 174 3.69 -0.60 18.27
CA ALA A 174 3.63 -0.75 19.73
C ALA A 174 3.92 0.58 20.44
N ASP A 175 4.94 1.33 20.01
CA ASP A 175 5.28 2.66 20.53
C ASP A 175 4.12 3.64 20.35
N LYS A 176 3.51 3.70 19.16
CA LYS A 176 2.31 4.51 18.90
C LYS A 176 1.13 4.10 19.77
N ILE A 177 0.98 2.82 20.10
CA ILE A 177 -0.08 2.35 21.02
C ILE A 177 0.23 2.80 22.45
N MET A 178 1.50 2.77 22.85
CA MET A 178 1.96 3.17 24.18
C MET A 178 1.94 4.67 24.46
N GLU A 179 1.71 5.52 23.45
CA GLU A 179 1.37 6.94 23.67
C GLU A 179 0.17 7.10 24.63
N ASP A 180 -0.71 6.09 24.72
CA ASP A 180 -1.73 5.94 25.76
C ASP A 180 -1.36 4.77 26.68
N THR A 181 -0.95 5.08 27.92
CA THR A 181 -0.52 4.09 28.92
C THR A 181 -1.64 3.14 29.34
N THR A 182 -2.92 3.47 29.09
CA THR A 182 -4.03 2.54 29.33
C THR A 182 -4.07 1.38 28.33
N LYS A 183 -3.30 1.49 27.23
CA LYS A 183 -3.27 0.50 26.14
C LYS A 183 -2.03 -0.40 26.16
N THR A 184 -1.26 -0.40 27.25
CA THR A 184 -0.03 -1.22 27.37
C THR A 184 -0.28 -2.71 27.09
N SER A 185 -1.43 -3.27 27.47
CA SER A 185 -1.76 -4.68 27.18
C SER A 185 -1.85 -4.97 25.67
N ALA A 186 -2.34 -4.02 24.87
CA ALA A 186 -2.38 -4.15 23.41
C ALA A 186 -0.98 -4.01 22.80
N ALA A 187 -0.13 -3.11 23.32
CA ALA A 187 1.25 -2.98 22.87
C ALA A 187 2.05 -4.27 23.12
N ILE A 188 1.86 -4.93 24.28
CA ILE A 188 2.45 -6.25 24.56
C ILE A 188 2.03 -7.28 23.51
N GLN A 189 0.76 -7.29 23.09
CA GLN A 189 0.30 -8.21 22.03
C GLN A 189 0.96 -7.93 20.68
N VAL A 190 1.17 -6.65 20.33
CA VAL A 190 1.91 -6.28 19.11
C VAL A 190 3.38 -6.71 19.19
N LEU A 191 4.02 -6.56 20.35
CA LEU A 191 5.41 -7.01 20.55
C LEU A 191 5.53 -8.53 20.48
N ASN A 192 4.57 -9.28 21.04
CA ASN A 192 4.50 -10.74 20.93
C ASN A 192 4.29 -11.17 19.48
N LEU A 193 3.43 -10.49 18.72
CA LEU A 193 3.31 -10.71 17.27
C LEU A 193 4.65 -10.42 16.57
N ASN A 194 5.38 -9.39 16.95
CA ASN A 194 6.69 -9.12 16.34
C ASN A 194 7.71 -10.22 16.65
N ILE A 195 7.69 -10.79 17.86
CA ILE A 195 8.52 -11.95 18.23
C ILE A 195 8.13 -13.18 17.41
N GLU A 196 6.84 -13.41 17.17
CA GLU A 196 6.35 -14.49 16.28
C GLU A 196 6.93 -14.33 14.86
N MET A 197 6.94 -13.10 14.33
CA MET A 197 7.41 -12.82 12.97
C MET A 197 8.93 -12.73 12.85
N TYR A 198 9.62 -12.28 13.90
CA TYR A 198 11.06 -11.99 13.94
C TYR A 198 11.67 -12.41 15.28
N PRO A 199 11.77 -13.72 15.57
CA PRO A 199 12.18 -14.21 16.89
C PRO A 199 13.62 -13.85 17.26
N ALA A 200 14.48 -13.54 16.28
CA ALA A 200 15.85 -13.10 16.49
C ALA A 200 16.01 -11.59 16.70
N PHE A 201 14.91 -10.81 16.72
CA PHE A 201 14.99 -9.37 16.88
C PHE A 201 15.01 -8.96 18.36
N ALA A 202 16.22 -8.77 18.90
CA ALA A 202 16.47 -8.48 20.32
C ALA A 202 15.63 -7.32 20.88
N PHE A 203 15.38 -6.27 20.10
CA PHE A 203 14.65 -5.08 20.56
C PHE A 203 13.20 -5.38 20.98
N SER A 204 12.55 -6.41 20.43
CA SER A 204 11.19 -6.77 20.86
C SER A 204 11.18 -7.23 22.33
N TYR A 205 12.17 -8.05 22.71
CA TYR A 205 12.35 -8.49 24.09
C TYR A 205 12.76 -7.34 25.00
N VAL A 206 13.60 -6.41 24.52
CA VAL A 206 13.94 -5.19 25.29
C VAL A 206 12.70 -4.34 25.60
N HIS A 207 11.79 -4.16 24.64
CA HIS A 207 10.55 -3.42 24.87
C HIS A 207 9.64 -4.13 25.88
N LEU A 208 9.45 -5.45 25.74
CA LEU A 208 8.69 -6.22 26.73
C LEU A 208 9.32 -6.14 28.12
N ALA A 209 10.65 -6.24 28.22
CA ALA A 209 11.37 -6.14 29.49
C ALA A 209 11.13 -4.79 30.17
N SER A 210 11.24 -3.69 29.41
CA SER A 210 10.97 -2.34 29.91
C SER A 210 9.53 -2.20 30.41
N ILE A 211 8.55 -2.67 29.62
CA ILE A 211 7.14 -2.62 30.00
C ILE A 211 6.87 -3.41 31.29
N TYR A 212 7.45 -4.60 31.41
CA TYR A 212 7.27 -5.41 32.62
C TYR A 212 7.97 -4.82 33.84
N GLU A 213 9.13 -4.20 33.64
CA GLU A 213 9.79 -3.46 34.71
C GLU A 213 8.91 -2.30 35.21
N ASP A 214 8.35 -1.50 34.31
CA ASP A 214 7.48 -0.37 34.67
C ASP A 214 6.21 -0.83 35.41
N GLN A 215 5.76 -2.06 35.16
CA GLN A 215 4.66 -2.70 35.87
C GLN A 215 5.08 -3.38 37.19
N GLY A 216 6.36 -3.33 37.57
CA GLY A 216 6.90 -4.02 38.74
C GLY A 216 6.97 -5.55 38.60
N LYS A 217 6.76 -6.09 37.40
CA LYS A 217 6.85 -7.53 37.10
C LYS A 217 8.30 -7.92 36.84
N VAL A 218 9.11 -7.88 37.90
CA VAL A 218 10.58 -8.01 37.85
C VAL A 218 11.02 -9.33 37.20
N GLU A 219 10.37 -10.45 37.51
CA GLU A 219 10.69 -11.77 36.94
C GLU A 219 10.51 -11.78 35.42
N ALA A 220 9.38 -11.29 34.92
CA ALA A 220 9.10 -11.22 33.50
C ALA A 220 10.05 -10.26 32.76
N ALA A 221 10.46 -9.16 33.41
CA ALA A 221 11.45 -8.25 32.87
C ALA A 221 12.83 -8.92 32.74
N ILE A 222 13.26 -9.65 33.78
CA ILE A 222 14.52 -10.41 33.79
C ILE A 222 14.55 -11.45 32.66
N GLU A 223 13.48 -12.23 32.49
CA GLU A 223 13.39 -13.25 31.43
C GLU A 223 13.56 -12.64 30.03
N ASN A 224 12.90 -11.51 29.78
CA ASN A 224 12.99 -10.82 28.49
C ASN A 224 14.38 -10.18 28.28
N TYR A 225 14.99 -9.57 29.30
CA TYR A 225 16.37 -9.07 29.20
C TYR A 225 17.37 -10.19 28.93
N GLN A 226 17.22 -11.35 29.58
CA GLN A 226 18.07 -12.52 29.32
C GLN A 226 17.94 -12.97 27.85
N GLN A 227 16.72 -13.00 27.32
CA GLN A 227 16.51 -13.36 25.91
C GLN A 227 17.11 -12.32 24.95
N ALA A 228 16.99 -11.03 25.25
CA ALA A 228 17.65 -9.98 24.49
C ALA A 228 19.18 -10.09 24.51
N ILE A 229 19.78 -10.43 25.66
CA ILE A 229 21.23 -10.63 25.81
C ILE A 229 21.70 -11.88 25.04
N LYS A 230 20.93 -12.97 25.03
CA LYS A 230 21.27 -14.15 24.20
C LYS A 230 21.37 -13.79 22.72
N LEU A 231 20.49 -12.91 22.24
CA LEU A 231 20.48 -12.43 20.86
C LEU A 231 21.55 -11.37 20.58
N ASN A 232 21.92 -10.57 21.60
CA ASN A 232 22.96 -9.55 21.49
C ASN A 232 23.91 -9.55 22.71
N PRO A 233 24.86 -10.49 22.79
CA PRO A 233 25.69 -10.71 23.99
C PRO A 233 26.72 -9.61 24.25
N LYS A 234 26.93 -8.69 23.30
CA LYS A 234 27.87 -7.57 23.42
C LYS A 234 27.20 -6.29 23.93
N ASP A 235 25.88 -6.27 24.12
CA ASP A 235 25.20 -5.09 24.65
C ASP A 235 25.36 -5.00 26.16
N GLU A 236 26.41 -4.30 26.59
CA GLU A 236 26.72 -4.05 28.01
C GLU A 236 25.60 -3.28 28.73
N ARG A 237 24.74 -2.54 28.02
CA ARG A 237 23.62 -1.83 28.63
C ARG A 237 22.58 -2.83 29.13
N LEU A 238 22.31 -3.88 28.36
CA LEU A 238 21.34 -4.91 28.75
C LEU A 238 21.84 -5.73 29.94
N LYS A 239 23.14 -6.04 29.99
CA LYS A 239 23.75 -6.73 31.14
C LYS A 239 23.61 -5.91 32.43
N LYS A 240 23.93 -4.62 32.37
CA LYS A 240 23.74 -3.70 33.51
C LYS A 240 22.29 -3.62 33.97
N GLN A 241 21.33 -3.62 33.03
CA GLN A 241 19.91 -3.63 33.39
C GLN A 241 19.50 -4.93 34.09
N LEU A 242 19.98 -6.07 33.59
CA LEU A 242 19.73 -7.37 34.18
C LEU A 242 20.30 -7.47 35.61
N GLU A 243 21.56 -7.07 35.83
CA GLU A 243 22.21 -7.06 37.15
C GLU A 243 21.44 -6.19 38.15
N ARG A 244 21.02 -4.99 37.73
CA ARG A 244 20.22 -4.08 38.57
C ARG A 244 18.90 -4.71 39.00
N LEU A 245 18.20 -5.40 38.10
CA LEU A 245 16.94 -6.07 38.42
C LEU A 245 17.13 -7.30 39.31
N GLN A 246 18.22 -8.05 39.12
CA GLN A 246 18.54 -9.19 39.97
C GLN A 246 18.86 -8.77 41.41
N GLY A 247 19.46 -7.60 41.62
CA GLY A 247 19.68 -7.03 42.95
C GLY A 247 18.42 -6.51 43.66
N LYS A 248 17.25 -6.49 42.98
CA LYS A 248 15.96 -6.13 43.59
C LYS A 248 15.14 -7.34 44.09
N LYS A 249 15.59 -8.57 43.81
CA LYS A 249 15.00 -9.79 44.38
C LYS A 249 15.43 -9.98 45.83
#